data_AF-A0A2I6QCG0-F1
#
_entry.id   AF-A0A2I6QCG0-F1
#
_cell.length_a   1.000
_cell.length_b   1.000
_cell.length_c   1.000
_cell.angle_alpha   90.00
_cell.angle_beta   90.00
_cell.angle_gamma   90.00
#
_symmetry.space_group_name_H-M   'P 1'
#
loop_
_entity.id
_entity.type
_entity.pdbx_description
1 polymer ?
#
loop_
_entity_poly.entity_id
_entity_poly.type
_entity_poly.pdbx_seq_one_letter_code
_entity_poly.pdbx_strand_id
1 'polypeptide(L)'
;MKYTIVNQIQASDVNLKNQLVAPKDSKLVNILSSSMLQNQHHFLKEHNHVLEGAQKVGTYILESYFNHLPTYGDTYVGKHRGRNSSVKMFTNPKILISNPMYDHSANGVNITVFYYYNDNPRVENYVKMHYLCEDHLKVISNQLSMVFKKSAHLHLIRVHYPYMNSQILAQYLCGKTDKTKFVQLCDALVSKSSLKVALYGKSGSDKENFILPSYMDSIRLELSGRLASERVVPRLTKQVYRMDSPNTNTGIYLQQAGLSSDTIQNKVVDYGKYTSKNHLGAYTLKVWITSLVTIHK
;
A
#
# COMPACT_ATOMS: atom_id res chain seq x y z
N MET A 1 19.11 -26.41 58.66
CA MET A 1 19.53 -26.03 57.29
C MET A 1 18.28 -25.63 56.52
N LYS A 2 17.97 -24.34 56.28
CA LYS A 2 18.47 -23.46 55.18
C LYS A 2 18.13 -24.04 53.80
N TYR A 3 17.33 -23.43 52.90
CA TYR A 3 17.02 -22.01 52.65
C TYR A 3 15.62 -21.74 52.05
N THR A 4 15.15 -20.54 52.37
CA THR A 4 14.06 -19.68 51.89
C THR A 4 14.23 -19.18 50.46
N ILE A 5 13.14 -18.94 49.70
CA ILE A 5 12.85 -17.65 49.03
C ILE A 5 11.33 -17.37 49.12
N VAL A 6 11.02 -16.26 49.78
CA VAL A 6 9.72 -15.60 49.92
C VAL A 6 9.72 -14.40 48.96
N ASN A 7 8.62 -14.17 48.23
CA ASN A 7 7.99 -12.86 48.05
C ASN A 7 6.86 -12.94 47.00
N GLN A 8 5.67 -13.31 47.47
CA GLN A 8 4.44 -12.65 47.02
C GLN A 8 4.30 -11.40 47.87
N ILE A 9 4.22 -10.22 47.26
CA ILE A 9 3.79 -9.01 47.95
C ILE A 9 2.49 -8.55 47.27
N GLN A 10 1.40 -8.77 48.00
CA GLN A 10 0.10 -8.16 47.79
C GLN A 10 0.21 -6.65 47.96
N ALA A 11 -0.55 -5.92 47.14
CA ALA A 11 -0.76 -4.50 47.27
C ALA A 11 -1.62 -4.22 48.51
N SER A 12 -1.00 -3.89 49.63
CA SER A 12 -1.64 -3.15 50.73
C SER A 12 -0.58 -2.56 51.67
N ASP A 13 -0.69 -1.26 51.90
CA ASP A 13 -0.10 -0.47 52.98
C ASP A 13 1.42 -0.18 52.93
N VAL A 14 1.88 0.42 51.83
CA VAL A 14 3.01 1.36 51.93
C VAL A 14 2.47 2.74 52.25
N ASN A 15 2.39 3.04 53.54
CA ASN A 15 2.15 4.37 54.07
C ASN A 15 3.41 5.24 53.84
N LEU A 16 3.68 5.59 52.58
CA LEU A 16 4.60 6.66 52.24
C LEU A 16 3.90 7.95 52.63
N LYS A 17 4.19 8.42 53.84
CA LYS A 17 3.94 9.81 54.22
C LYS A 17 4.58 10.68 53.15
N ASN A 18 3.76 11.21 52.25
CA ASN A 18 4.11 12.32 51.38
C ASN A 18 4.50 13.47 52.30
N GLN A 19 5.77 13.55 52.67
CA GLN A 19 6.35 14.81 53.09
C GLN A 19 6.16 15.74 51.91
N LEU A 20 5.33 16.76 52.10
CA LEU A 20 5.20 17.88 51.18
C LEU A 20 6.60 18.44 50.95
N VAL A 21 7.16 18.06 49.81
CA VAL A 21 8.47 18.50 49.34
C VAL A 21 8.41 20.03 49.31
N ALA A 22 9.31 20.67 50.05
CA ALA A 22 9.37 22.11 50.18
C ALA A 22 9.47 22.77 48.79
N PRO A 23 8.91 23.98 48.59
CA PRO A 23 8.80 24.62 47.27
C PRO A 23 10.14 24.84 46.54
N LYS A 24 11.29 24.70 47.22
CA LYS A 24 12.64 24.78 46.62
C LYS A 24 13.02 23.58 45.74
N ASP A 25 12.44 22.40 45.94
CA ASP A 25 12.83 21.18 45.21
C ASP A 25 11.94 20.90 43.98
N SER A 26 10.86 21.66 43.80
CA SER A 26 9.97 21.59 42.63
C SER A 26 10.73 21.82 41.31
N LYS A 27 11.77 22.65 41.33
CA LYS A 27 12.61 22.94 40.16
C LYS A 27 13.43 21.73 39.74
N LEU A 28 14.01 20.99 40.68
CA LEU A 28 14.78 19.77 40.38
C LEU A 28 13.87 18.65 39.86
N VAL A 29 12.69 18.48 40.48
CA VAL A 29 11.69 17.49 40.02
C VAL A 29 11.17 17.84 38.61
N ASN A 30 10.96 19.13 38.33
CA ASN A 30 10.57 19.60 37.00
C ASN A 30 11.70 19.43 35.97
N ILE A 31 12.96 19.66 36.36
CA ILE A 31 14.12 19.42 35.47
C ILE A 31 14.28 17.93 35.18
N LEU A 32 14.13 17.06 36.17
CA LEU A 32 14.25 15.62 35.98
C LEU A 32 13.11 15.06 35.12
N SER A 33 11.86 15.49 35.37
CA SER A 33 10.71 15.08 34.56
C SER A 33 10.78 15.61 33.12
N SER A 34 11.17 16.87 32.91
CA SER A 34 11.38 17.43 31.57
C SER A 34 12.55 16.76 30.83
N SER A 35 13.64 16.43 31.53
CA SER A 35 14.76 15.67 30.96
C SER A 35 14.36 14.25 30.57
N MET A 36 13.54 13.58 31.38
CA MET A 36 13.00 12.24 31.08
C MET A 36 12.07 12.27 29.85
N LEU A 37 11.19 13.28 29.75
CA LEU A 37 10.34 13.47 28.57
C LEU A 37 11.17 13.78 27.32
N GLN A 38 12.17 14.66 27.43
CA GLN A 38 13.05 15.01 26.32
C GLN A 38 13.87 13.80 25.83
N ASN A 39 14.35 12.98 26.76
CA ASN A 39 15.03 11.72 26.45
C ASN A 39 14.08 10.72 25.77
N GLN A 40 12.86 10.53 26.29
CA GLN A 40 11.86 9.66 25.65
C GLN A 40 11.57 10.10 24.21
N HIS A 41 11.38 11.40 23.97
CA HIS A 41 11.17 11.91 22.62
C HIS A 41 12.39 11.73 21.72
N HIS A 42 13.61 11.88 22.25
CA HIS A 42 14.85 11.63 21.49
C HIS A 42 15.00 10.15 21.11
N PHE A 43 14.87 9.24 22.08
CA PHE A 43 14.95 7.80 21.84
C PHE A 43 13.86 7.31 20.88
N LEU A 44 12.61 7.76 21.05
CA LEU A 44 11.53 7.42 20.14
C LEU A 44 11.78 7.96 18.73
N LYS A 45 12.31 9.19 18.62
CA LYS A 45 12.63 9.81 17.32
C LYS A 45 13.76 9.07 16.59
N GLU A 46 14.84 8.72 17.28
CA GLU A 46 15.95 7.95 16.70
C GLU A 46 15.50 6.54 16.30
N HIS A 47 14.74 5.88 17.17
CA HIS A 47 14.18 4.56 16.87
C HIS A 47 13.29 4.61 15.62
N ASN A 48 12.41 5.60 15.52
CA ASN A 48 11.56 5.80 14.35
C ASN A 48 12.38 6.06 13.09
N HIS A 49 13.45 6.86 13.16
CA HIS A 49 14.29 7.12 12.00
C HIS A 49 15.03 5.87 11.51
N VAL A 50 15.56 5.06 12.43
CA VAL A 50 16.21 3.77 12.09
C VAL A 50 15.19 2.81 11.48
N LEU A 51 13.97 2.76 12.04
CA LEU A 51 12.89 1.92 11.55
C LEU A 51 12.43 2.33 10.15
N GLU A 52 12.25 3.62 9.90
CA GLU A 52 11.92 4.18 8.58
C GLU A 52 13.02 3.88 7.56
N GLY A 53 14.29 3.96 7.97
CA GLY A 53 15.44 3.58 7.15
C GLY A 53 15.38 2.11 6.75
N ALA A 54 15.14 1.22 7.70
CA ALA A 54 15.00 -0.21 7.46
C ALA A 54 13.79 -0.53 6.56
N GLN A 55 12.65 0.14 6.76
CA GLN A 55 11.47 0.00 5.90
C GLN A 55 11.74 0.45 4.47
N LYS A 56 12.47 1.55 4.27
CA LYS A 56 12.90 2.00 2.93
C LYS A 56 13.78 0.95 2.24
N VAL A 57 14.79 0.43 2.95
CA VAL A 57 15.66 -0.63 2.41
C VAL A 57 14.86 -1.89 2.08
N GLY A 58 13.97 -2.32 2.99
CA GLY A 58 13.08 -3.45 2.75
C GLY A 58 12.17 -3.24 1.53
N THR A 59 11.67 -2.02 1.33
CA THR A 59 10.84 -1.66 0.17
C THR A 59 11.66 -1.77 -1.11
N TYR A 60 12.90 -1.26 -1.12
CA TYR A 60 13.80 -1.37 -2.27
C TYR A 60 14.15 -2.82 -2.63
N ILE A 61 14.35 -3.69 -1.63
CA ILE A 61 14.61 -5.11 -1.87
C ILE A 61 13.41 -5.75 -2.58
N LEU A 62 12.20 -5.50 -2.08
CA LEU A 62 10.97 -6.02 -2.68
C LEU A 62 10.74 -5.47 -4.09
N GLU A 63 10.86 -4.15 -4.26
CA GLU A 63 10.76 -3.52 -5.57
C GLU A 63 11.78 -4.06 -6.55
N SER A 64 13.03 -4.25 -6.13
CA SER A 64 14.10 -4.81 -6.97
C SER A 64 13.76 -6.23 -7.42
N TYR A 65 13.31 -7.07 -6.48
CA TYR A 65 12.93 -8.45 -6.79
C TYR A 65 11.80 -8.54 -7.81
N PHE A 66 10.70 -7.82 -7.60
CA PHE A 66 9.54 -7.90 -8.49
C PHE A 66 9.70 -7.13 -9.81
N ASN A 67 10.60 -6.14 -9.87
CA ASN A 67 10.94 -5.44 -11.11
C ASN A 67 12.01 -6.17 -11.94
N HIS A 68 12.75 -7.12 -11.36
CA HIS A 68 13.73 -7.92 -12.07
C HIS A 68 13.03 -8.88 -13.05
N LEU A 69 13.62 -9.09 -14.23
CA LEU A 69 13.16 -10.08 -15.20
C LEU A 69 14.00 -11.36 -15.02
N PRO A 70 13.38 -12.48 -14.57
CA PRO A 70 14.07 -13.75 -14.43
C PRO A 70 14.70 -14.17 -15.77
N THR A 71 15.98 -14.46 -15.76
CA THR A 71 16.67 -15.09 -16.88
C THR A 71 16.34 -16.58 -16.90
N TYR A 72 16.01 -17.13 -18.07
CA TYR A 72 15.90 -18.58 -18.27
C TYR A 72 16.95 -18.97 -19.30
N GLY A 73 18.04 -19.62 -18.86
CA GLY A 73 19.16 -20.07 -19.71
C GLY A 73 19.72 -18.98 -20.64
N ASP A 74 20.68 -18.18 -20.17
CA ASP A 74 21.48 -17.18 -20.91
C ASP A 74 20.74 -16.21 -21.88
N THR A 75 19.41 -16.24 -21.91
CA THR A 75 18.58 -15.45 -22.83
C THR A 75 17.66 -14.56 -22.03
N TYR A 76 17.81 -13.24 -22.24
CA TYR A 76 16.93 -12.24 -21.68
C TYR A 76 15.53 -12.39 -22.30
N VAL A 77 14.49 -12.55 -21.48
CA VAL A 77 13.08 -12.61 -21.92
C VAL A 77 12.55 -11.22 -22.37
N GLY A 78 13.42 -10.27 -22.71
CA GLY A 78 13.04 -8.89 -22.98
C GLY A 78 13.89 -8.20 -24.04
N LYS A 79 13.25 -7.88 -25.17
CA LYS A 79 13.73 -7.12 -26.35
C LYS A 79 14.54 -7.89 -27.41
N HIS A 80 13.84 -8.70 -28.21
CA HIS A 80 14.26 -8.84 -29.61
C HIS A 80 13.79 -7.63 -30.43
N ARG A 81 14.75 -6.83 -30.92
CA ARG A 81 14.58 -5.79 -31.96
C ARG A 81 14.75 -6.37 -33.38
N GLY A 82 14.47 -7.66 -33.58
CA GLY A 82 14.62 -8.36 -34.86
C GLY A 82 13.26 -8.67 -35.49
N ARG A 83 13.11 -8.37 -36.78
CA ARG A 83 11.84 -8.47 -37.53
C ARG A 83 11.39 -9.92 -37.80
N ASN A 84 12.22 -10.93 -37.52
CA ASN A 84 11.96 -12.35 -37.78
C ASN A 84 12.47 -13.25 -36.64
N SER A 85 11.66 -13.52 -35.63
CA SER A 85 11.72 -14.77 -34.85
C SER A 85 10.37 -15.04 -34.21
N SER A 86 9.87 -16.26 -34.37
CA SER A 86 8.53 -16.75 -34.02
C SER A 86 8.28 -16.95 -32.52
N VAL A 87 9.03 -16.28 -31.65
CA VAL A 87 8.84 -16.29 -30.20
C VAL A 87 8.54 -14.87 -29.71
N LYS A 88 7.30 -14.43 -29.91
CA LYS A 88 6.74 -13.26 -29.20
C LYS A 88 6.48 -13.65 -27.74
N MET A 89 7.54 -13.93 -26.96
CA MET A 89 7.39 -14.13 -25.51
C MET A 89 7.31 -12.77 -24.83
N PHE A 90 6.11 -12.49 -24.30
CA PHE A 90 5.74 -11.50 -23.30
C PHE A 90 6.41 -10.13 -23.40
N THR A 91 5.67 -9.16 -23.92
CA THR A 91 5.92 -7.77 -23.59
C THR A 91 5.63 -7.57 -22.09
N ASN A 92 6.63 -7.86 -21.25
CA ASN A 92 6.68 -7.80 -19.79
C ASN A 92 5.67 -8.70 -19.03
N PRO A 93 6.08 -9.88 -18.51
CA PRO A 93 5.42 -10.50 -17.36
C PRO A 93 5.82 -9.73 -16.08
N LYS A 94 5.65 -8.41 -16.08
CA LYS A 94 6.01 -7.55 -14.96
C LYS A 94 4.91 -7.67 -13.91
N ILE A 95 5.25 -8.18 -12.74
CA ILE A 95 4.39 -8.11 -11.57
C ILE A 95 4.40 -6.67 -11.07
N LEU A 96 3.22 -6.13 -10.83
CA LEU A 96 3.04 -4.82 -10.22
C LEU A 96 2.81 -5.03 -8.72
N ILE A 97 3.48 -4.25 -7.88
CA ILE A 97 3.35 -4.37 -6.43
C ILE A 97 2.87 -3.06 -5.81
N SER A 98 2.14 -3.13 -4.70
CA SER A 98 1.83 -1.97 -3.88
C SER A 98 3.05 -1.52 -3.08
N ASN A 99 2.93 -0.38 -2.40
CA ASN A 99 3.84 -0.06 -1.31
C ASN A 99 3.66 -1.14 -0.22
N PRO A 100 4.75 -1.76 0.26
CA PRO A 100 4.67 -2.73 1.35
C PRO A 100 4.18 -2.08 2.65
N MET A 101 3.31 -2.79 3.37
CA MET A 101 2.88 -2.43 4.71
C MET A 101 3.70 -3.21 5.73
N TYR A 102 4.20 -2.52 6.75
CA TYR A 102 5.10 -3.07 7.76
C TYR A 102 4.46 -2.99 9.14
N ASP A 103 4.05 -4.13 9.68
CA ASP A 103 3.54 -4.24 11.04
C ASP A 103 4.62 -4.85 11.93
N HIS A 104 5.16 -4.02 12.82
CA HIS A 104 6.24 -4.42 13.71
C HIS A 104 5.68 -5.01 15.01
N SER A 105 6.16 -6.19 15.37
CA SER A 105 5.96 -6.79 16.68
C SER A 105 7.30 -6.87 17.45
N ALA A 106 7.24 -7.35 18.69
CA ALA A 106 8.45 -7.55 19.50
C ALA A 106 9.42 -8.54 18.82
N ASN A 107 8.89 -9.64 18.29
CA ASN A 107 9.69 -10.78 17.81
C ASN A 107 9.82 -10.85 16.28
N GLY A 108 8.94 -10.17 15.55
CA GLY A 108 8.89 -10.25 14.09
C GLY A 108 8.28 -9.04 13.42
N VAL A 109 8.45 -8.97 12.11
CA VAL A 109 7.88 -7.97 11.22
C VAL A 109 6.97 -8.68 10.23
N ASN A 110 5.70 -8.31 10.21
CA ASN A 110 4.75 -8.77 9.21
C ASN A 110 4.76 -7.77 8.06
N ILE A 111 5.07 -8.27 6.85
CA ILE A 111 5.24 -7.47 5.66
C ILE A 111 4.16 -7.87 4.68
N THR A 112 3.17 -7.00 4.48
CA THR A 112 2.06 -7.26 3.57
C THR A 112 2.29 -6.52 2.25
N VAL A 113 2.25 -7.24 1.14
CA VAL A 113 2.42 -6.68 -0.20
C VAL A 113 1.27 -7.14 -1.08
N PHE A 114 0.54 -6.17 -1.64
CA PHE A 114 -0.43 -6.46 -2.69
C PHE A 114 0.27 -6.55 -4.02
N TYR A 115 -0.10 -7.52 -4.85
CA TYR A 115 0.50 -7.70 -6.17
C TYR A 115 -0.53 -8.00 -7.26
N TYR A 116 -0.21 -7.61 -8.49
CA TYR A 116 -1.05 -7.80 -9.66
C TYR A 116 -0.22 -8.30 -10.85
N TYR A 117 -0.79 -9.25 -11.59
CA TYR A 117 -0.32 -9.68 -12.90
C TYR A 117 -1.53 -9.91 -13.81
N ASN A 118 -1.32 -9.95 -15.12
CA ASN A 118 -2.39 -10.17 -16.09
C ASN A 118 -2.88 -11.62 -16.07
N ASP A 119 -4.19 -11.85 -16.06
CA ASP A 119 -4.87 -13.16 -15.96
C ASP A 119 -4.71 -14.06 -17.22
N ASN A 120 -3.66 -13.85 -18.01
CA ASN A 120 -3.34 -14.77 -19.09
C ASN A 120 -2.74 -16.06 -18.51
N PRO A 121 -3.28 -17.25 -18.82
CA PRO A 121 -2.80 -18.52 -18.26
C PRO A 121 -1.29 -18.75 -18.43
N ARG A 122 -0.70 -18.25 -19.53
CA ARG A 122 0.74 -18.37 -19.77
C ARG A 122 1.57 -17.47 -18.85
N VAL A 123 1.05 -16.29 -18.50
CA VAL A 123 1.68 -15.36 -17.53
C VAL A 123 1.57 -15.92 -16.13
N GLU A 124 0.41 -16.50 -15.78
CA GLU A 124 0.18 -17.11 -14.47
C GLU A 124 1.21 -18.21 -14.15
N ASN A 125 1.43 -19.15 -15.07
CA ASN A 125 2.41 -20.22 -14.86
C ASN A 125 3.83 -19.66 -14.69
N TYR A 126 4.21 -18.67 -15.50
CA TYR A 126 5.51 -18.02 -15.39
C TYR A 126 5.69 -17.32 -14.03
N VAL A 127 4.67 -16.57 -13.60
CA VAL A 127 4.69 -15.87 -12.31
C VAL A 127 4.83 -16.83 -11.14
N LYS A 128 4.07 -17.93 -11.15
CA LYS A 128 4.14 -18.96 -10.11
C LYS A 128 5.54 -19.58 -10.02
N MET A 129 6.15 -19.91 -11.15
CA MET A 129 7.45 -20.58 -11.18
C MET A 129 8.63 -19.67 -10.84
N HIS A 130 8.57 -18.38 -11.19
CA HIS A 130 9.73 -17.50 -11.04
C HIS A 130 9.65 -16.51 -9.87
N TYR A 131 8.47 -15.95 -9.59
CA TYR A 131 8.30 -14.90 -8.59
C TYR A 131 7.61 -15.36 -7.31
N LEU A 132 6.77 -16.40 -7.40
CA LEU A 132 6.05 -16.95 -6.25
C LEU A 132 6.60 -18.30 -5.80
N CYS A 133 7.79 -18.68 -6.30
CA CYS A 133 8.48 -19.89 -5.88
C CYS A 133 8.92 -19.79 -4.42
N GLU A 134 8.62 -20.81 -3.62
CA GLU A 134 8.89 -20.82 -2.17
C GLU A 134 10.37 -20.60 -1.86
N ASP A 135 11.28 -21.20 -2.64
CA ASP A 135 12.72 -21.07 -2.42
C ASP A 135 13.21 -19.63 -2.63
N HIS A 136 12.69 -18.94 -3.66
CA HIS A 136 13.02 -17.54 -3.91
C HIS A 136 12.45 -16.63 -2.81
N LEU A 137 11.22 -16.88 -2.37
CA LEU A 137 10.58 -16.11 -1.31
C LEU A 137 11.28 -16.30 0.05
N LYS A 138 11.80 -17.50 0.34
CA LYS A 138 12.63 -17.76 1.53
C LYS A 138 13.91 -16.93 1.51
N VAL A 139 14.59 -16.82 0.38
CA VAL A 139 15.80 -15.99 0.25
C VAL A 139 15.48 -14.52 0.55
N ILE A 140 14.37 -14.00 0.04
CA ILE A 140 13.95 -12.62 0.29
C ILE A 140 13.55 -12.42 1.76
N SER A 141 12.79 -13.36 2.33
CA SER A 141 12.41 -13.32 3.75
C SER A 141 13.65 -13.29 4.64
N ASN A 142 14.69 -14.08 4.33
CA ASN A 142 15.97 -14.05 5.04
C ASN A 142 16.68 -12.70 4.89
N GLN A 143 16.69 -12.11 3.69
CA GLN A 143 17.27 -10.77 3.47
C GLN A 143 16.54 -9.69 4.27
N LEU A 144 15.21 -9.73 4.29
CA LEU A 144 14.40 -8.81 5.08
C LEU A 144 14.64 -9.03 6.58
N SER A 145 14.78 -10.27 7.03
CA SER A 145 15.11 -10.60 8.42
C SER A 145 16.46 -10.00 8.83
N MET A 146 17.47 -10.03 7.96
CA MET A 146 18.75 -9.36 8.20
C MET A 146 18.62 -7.83 8.32
N VAL A 147 17.79 -7.21 7.47
CA VAL A 147 17.55 -5.74 7.50
C VAL A 147 16.86 -5.32 8.80
N PHE A 148 15.83 -6.06 9.22
CA PHE A 148 15.05 -5.74 10.43
C PHE A 148 15.62 -6.33 11.72
N LYS A 149 16.59 -7.24 11.63
CA LYS A 149 17.18 -8.00 12.75
C LYS A 149 16.13 -8.75 13.58
N LYS A 150 15.05 -9.20 12.94
CA LYS A 150 13.87 -9.87 13.52
C LYS A 150 13.33 -10.89 12.54
N SER A 151 12.45 -11.79 12.99
CA SER A 151 11.74 -12.71 12.08
C SER A 151 10.92 -11.91 11.06
N ALA A 152 11.04 -12.20 9.76
CA ALA A 152 10.32 -11.47 8.71
C ALA A 152 9.28 -12.37 8.03
N HIS A 153 7.99 -12.07 8.26
CA HIS A 153 6.88 -12.81 7.68
C HIS A 153 6.34 -12.06 6.45
N LEU A 154 6.48 -12.65 5.27
CA LEU A 154 6.04 -12.05 4.02
C LEU A 154 4.64 -12.55 3.63
N HIS A 155 3.67 -11.64 3.58
CA HIS A 155 2.30 -11.89 3.17
C HIS A 155 2.04 -11.27 1.79
N LEU A 156 1.96 -12.12 0.76
CA LEU A 156 1.68 -11.69 -0.61
C LEU A 156 0.19 -11.87 -0.92
N ILE A 157 -0.51 -10.77 -1.20
CA ILE A 157 -1.95 -10.79 -1.49
C ILE A 157 -2.19 -10.42 -2.96
N ARG A 158 -2.78 -11.35 -3.72
CA ARG A 158 -3.13 -11.08 -5.12
C ARG A 158 -4.31 -10.13 -5.21
N VAL A 159 -4.16 -9.10 -6.02
CA VAL A 159 -5.23 -8.20 -6.41
C VAL A 159 -5.70 -8.56 -7.81
N HIS A 160 -7.00 -8.75 -8.00
CA HIS A 160 -7.58 -9.12 -9.30
C HIS A 160 -7.70 -7.94 -10.26
N TYR A 161 -7.94 -6.73 -9.75
CA TYR A 161 -8.13 -5.54 -10.58
C TYR A 161 -7.11 -4.45 -10.23
N PRO A 162 -6.39 -3.86 -11.21
CA PRO A 162 -5.37 -2.85 -10.93
C PRO A 162 -5.88 -1.65 -10.13
N TYR A 163 -7.16 -1.29 -10.32
CA TYR A 163 -7.79 -0.15 -9.66
C TYR A 163 -8.18 -0.39 -8.20
N MET A 164 -7.92 -1.58 -7.62
CA MET A 164 -8.13 -1.82 -6.19
C MET A 164 -6.97 -1.33 -5.32
N ASN A 165 -5.85 -0.95 -5.94
CA ASN A 165 -4.71 -0.35 -5.24
C ASN A 165 -4.12 0.79 -6.08
N SER A 166 -3.97 1.95 -5.46
CA SER A 166 -3.58 3.20 -6.13
C SER A 166 -2.18 3.11 -6.76
N GLN A 167 -1.25 2.47 -6.07
CA GLN A 167 0.14 2.29 -6.49
C GLN A 167 0.24 1.30 -7.66
N ILE A 168 -0.50 0.20 -7.61
CA ILE A 168 -0.59 -0.77 -8.70
C ILE A 168 -1.23 -0.13 -9.94
N LEU A 169 -2.32 0.63 -9.77
CA LEU A 169 -2.97 1.34 -10.88
C LEU A 169 -2.01 2.34 -11.54
N ALA A 170 -1.26 3.10 -10.74
CA ALA A 170 -0.27 4.05 -11.25
C ALA A 170 0.79 3.34 -12.12
N GLN A 171 1.34 2.22 -11.64
CA GLN A 171 2.30 1.41 -12.40
C GLN A 171 1.69 0.82 -13.68
N TYR A 172 0.46 0.31 -13.58
CA TYR A 172 -0.26 -0.31 -14.69
C TYR A 172 -0.51 0.68 -15.84
N LEU A 173 -0.95 1.89 -15.51
CA LEU A 173 -1.22 2.93 -16.50
C LEU A 173 0.07 3.44 -17.13
N CYS A 174 1.12 3.70 -16.33
CA CYS A 174 2.44 4.08 -16.85
C CYS A 174 3.07 2.99 -17.74
N GLY A 175 2.76 1.71 -17.53
CA GLY A 175 3.19 0.62 -18.42
C GLY A 175 2.59 0.70 -19.84
N LYS A 176 1.55 1.51 -20.05
CA LYS A 176 0.82 1.62 -21.33
C LYS A 176 1.04 2.96 -22.06
N THR A 177 1.60 3.96 -21.39
CA THR A 177 1.71 5.34 -21.89
C THR A 177 2.58 5.50 -23.14
N ASP A 178 3.42 4.52 -23.50
CA ASP A 178 4.28 4.62 -24.68
C ASP A 178 3.49 4.71 -25.98
N LYS A 179 2.30 4.10 -26.02
CA LYS A 179 1.47 3.98 -27.24
C LYS A 179 0.15 4.74 -27.18
N THR A 180 -0.28 5.16 -26.00
CA THR A 180 -1.63 5.70 -25.77
C THR A 180 -1.56 7.05 -25.07
N LYS A 181 -2.38 8.00 -25.56
CA LYS A 181 -2.52 9.33 -24.93
C LYS A 181 -3.18 9.23 -23.56
N PHE A 182 -2.99 10.24 -22.72
CA PHE A 182 -3.55 10.27 -21.37
C PHE A 182 -5.08 10.16 -21.38
N VAL A 183 -5.76 10.88 -22.28
CA VAL A 183 -7.22 10.83 -22.43
C VAL A 183 -7.70 9.42 -22.75
N GLN A 184 -7.05 8.73 -23.70
CA GLN A 184 -7.41 7.36 -24.08
C GLN A 184 -7.20 6.37 -22.93
N LEU A 185 -6.19 6.59 -22.08
CA LEU A 185 -5.98 5.78 -20.87
C LEU A 185 -7.12 5.98 -19.87
N CYS A 186 -7.58 7.22 -19.71
CA CYS A 186 -8.71 7.55 -18.83
C CYS A 186 -10.01 6.92 -19.35
N ASP A 187 -10.30 7.01 -20.65
CA ASP A 187 -11.50 6.40 -21.26
C ASP A 187 -11.47 4.86 -21.13
N ALA A 188 -10.30 4.25 -21.32
CA ALA A 188 -10.10 2.82 -21.13
C ALA A 188 -10.25 2.39 -19.66
N LEU A 189 -9.93 3.26 -18.70
CA LEU A 189 -10.18 3.01 -17.29
C LEU A 189 -11.68 3.03 -17.03
N VAL A 190 -12.38 4.06 -17.46
CA VAL A 190 -13.83 4.26 -17.24
C VAL A 190 -14.67 3.14 -17.82
N SER A 191 -14.34 2.71 -19.03
CA SER A 191 -15.05 1.63 -19.71
C SER A 191 -14.89 0.28 -19.02
N LYS A 192 -13.83 0.07 -18.24
CA LYS A 192 -13.51 -1.19 -17.56
C LYS A 192 -13.83 -1.19 -16.07
N SER A 193 -13.82 -0.03 -15.42
CA SER A 193 -14.15 0.07 -14.01
C SER A 193 -15.68 0.05 -13.84
N SER A 194 -16.19 -1.02 -13.25
CA SER A 194 -17.55 -1.02 -12.73
C SER A 194 -17.59 -0.19 -11.44
N LEU A 195 -17.67 1.13 -11.57
CA LEU A 195 -17.92 2.07 -10.45
C LEU A 195 -19.38 2.11 -10.00
N LYS A 196 -20.20 1.19 -10.49
CA LYS A 196 -21.60 1.07 -10.07
C LYS A 196 -21.60 0.50 -8.66
N VAL A 197 -21.98 1.33 -7.70
CA VAL A 197 -22.42 0.85 -6.39
C VAL A 197 -23.76 0.15 -6.60
N ALA A 198 -23.72 -1.11 -7.01
CA ALA A 198 -24.87 -1.99 -6.89
C ALA A 198 -24.95 -2.36 -5.41
N LEU A 199 -25.83 -1.70 -4.67
CA LEU A 199 -26.14 -2.11 -3.30
C LEU A 199 -26.92 -3.42 -3.40
N TYR A 200 -26.29 -4.52 -2.99
CA TYR A 200 -26.98 -5.79 -2.81
C TYR A 200 -27.63 -5.76 -1.43
N GLY A 201 -28.82 -5.17 -1.29
CA GLY A 201 -29.70 -5.43 -0.13
C GLY A 201 -29.99 -4.32 0.84
N LYS A 202 -30.94 -4.63 1.73
CA LYS A 202 -31.24 -3.87 2.94
C LYS A 202 -30.65 -4.59 4.15
N SER A 203 -30.11 -3.83 5.10
CA SER A 203 -29.63 -4.35 6.37
C SER A 203 -30.79 -5.07 7.08
N GLY A 204 -30.65 -6.37 7.31
CA GLY A 204 -31.64 -7.19 8.01
C GLY A 204 -32.74 -7.83 7.14
N SER A 205 -32.69 -7.74 5.80
CA SER A 205 -33.62 -8.47 4.92
C SER A 205 -32.93 -9.60 4.16
N ASP A 206 -33.57 -10.78 4.15
CA ASP A 206 -33.31 -12.03 3.41
C ASP A 206 -31.88 -12.39 2.96
N LYS A 207 -31.57 -13.67 3.21
CA LYS A 207 -30.28 -14.39 3.20
C LYS A 207 -29.36 -14.24 1.97
N GLU A 208 -29.74 -13.48 0.95
CA GLU A 208 -29.03 -13.38 -0.33
C GLU A 208 -28.49 -11.98 -0.65
N ASN A 209 -28.88 -10.95 0.12
CA ASN A 209 -28.40 -9.60 -0.14
C ASN A 209 -27.39 -9.13 0.92
N PHE A 210 -26.14 -8.89 0.52
CA PHE A 210 -25.06 -8.44 1.39
C PHE A 210 -24.65 -6.98 1.13
N ILE A 211 -24.61 -6.20 2.20
CA ILE A 211 -23.98 -4.87 2.17
C ILE A 211 -22.47 -5.07 2.17
N LEU A 212 -21.78 -4.55 1.15
CA LEU A 212 -20.32 -4.55 1.13
C LEU A 212 -19.77 -3.64 2.22
N PRO A 213 -18.66 -4.01 2.88
CA PRO A 213 -18.02 -3.19 3.91
C PRO A 213 -17.47 -1.86 3.37
N SER A 214 -17.19 -1.80 2.07
CA SER A 214 -16.75 -0.58 1.40
C SER A 214 -17.14 -0.55 -0.08
N TYR A 215 -17.26 0.68 -0.60
CA TYR A 215 -17.59 0.96 -2.00
C TYR A 215 -16.62 1.97 -2.57
N MET A 216 -16.16 1.77 -3.81
CA MET A 216 -15.33 2.75 -4.50
C MET A 216 -16.18 3.95 -4.95
N ASP A 217 -15.86 5.14 -4.45
CA ASP A 217 -16.58 6.41 -4.70
C ASP A 217 -16.03 7.11 -5.93
N SER A 218 -14.71 7.30 -6.00
CA SER A 218 -14.09 8.05 -7.09
C SER A 218 -12.64 7.64 -7.30
N ILE A 219 -12.16 7.73 -8.54
CA ILE A 219 -10.74 7.63 -8.89
C ILE A 219 -10.29 8.96 -9.49
N ARG A 220 -9.25 9.56 -8.93
CA ARG A 220 -8.59 10.75 -9.48
C ARG A 220 -7.20 10.38 -9.99
N LEU A 221 -6.87 10.85 -11.18
CA LEU A 221 -5.56 10.71 -11.82
C LEU A 221 -4.95 12.09 -12.04
N GLU A 222 -3.66 12.21 -11.78
CA GLU A 222 -2.88 13.41 -12.07
C GLU A 222 -1.58 13.02 -12.76
N LEU A 223 -1.45 13.40 -14.02
CA LEU A 223 -0.22 13.25 -14.77
C LEU A 223 0.58 14.55 -14.71
N SER A 224 1.81 14.45 -14.23
CA SER A 224 2.81 15.52 -14.26
C SER A 224 3.94 15.15 -15.22
N GLY A 225 4.35 16.07 -16.08
CA GLY A 225 5.36 15.80 -17.12
C GLY A 225 4.74 15.43 -18.47
N ARG A 226 5.55 14.86 -19.36
CA ARG A 226 5.20 14.72 -20.79
C ARG A 226 5.17 13.26 -21.21
N LEU A 227 4.08 12.82 -21.83
CA LEU A 227 4.00 11.50 -22.47
C LEU A 227 4.63 11.54 -23.86
N ALA A 228 5.28 10.43 -24.24
CA ALA A 228 5.88 10.26 -25.56
C ALA A 228 4.85 10.30 -26.71
N SER A 229 3.60 9.91 -26.42
CA SER A 229 2.51 9.85 -27.39
C SER A 229 1.82 11.20 -27.67
N GLU A 230 2.17 12.24 -26.91
CA GLU A 230 1.50 13.55 -26.98
C GLU A 230 2.38 14.59 -27.64
N ARG A 231 1.74 15.51 -28.39
CA ARG A 231 2.44 16.62 -29.01
C ARG A 231 2.97 17.54 -27.91
N VAL A 232 4.15 18.08 -28.16
CA VAL A 232 4.76 19.13 -27.34
C VAL A 232 3.87 20.37 -27.36
N VAL A 233 3.20 20.66 -26.24
CA VAL A 233 2.44 21.91 -26.06
C VAL A 233 3.14 22.77 -25.01
N PRO A 234 3.53 24.02 -25.33
CA PRO A 234 4.06 24.95 -24.35
C PRO A 234 3.04 25.22 -23.22
N ARG A 235 3.51 25.26 -21.96
CA ARG A 235 2.78 25.71 -20.75
C ARG A 235 1.77 24.75 -20.10
N LEU A 236 1.62 23.49 -20.55
CA LEU A 236 0.88 22.46 -19.82
C LEU A 236 1.83 21.57 -19.02
N THR A 237 1.89 21.76 -17.70
CA THR A 237 2.75 20.97 -16.80
C THR A 237 2.03 19.78 -16.18
N LYS A 238 0.69 19.80 -16.18
CA LYS A 238 -0.16 18.85 -15.46
C LYS A 238 -1.49 18.62 -16.15
N GLN A 239 -1.88 17.37 -16.28
CA GLN A 239 -3.21 16.93 -16.72
C GLN A 239 -3.89 16.21 -15.56
N VAL A 240 -5.17 16.50 -15.33
CA VAL A 240 -5.96 15.90 -14.24
C VAL A 240 -7.19 15.27 -14.84
N TYR A 241 -7.51 14.07 -14.37
CA TYR A 241 -8.73 13.36 -14.68
C TYR A 241 -9.39 12.91 -13.40
N ARG A 242 -10.72 12.98 -13.34
CA ARG A 242 -11.51 12.52 -12.20
C ARG A 242 -12.68 11.69 -12.71
N MET A 243 -12.79 10.48 -12.19
CA MET A 243 -13.90 9.57 -12.41
C MET A 243 -14.66 9.46 -11.09
N ASP A 244 -15.91 9.89 -11.08
CA ASP A 244 -16.80 9.73 -9.94
C ASP A 244 -17.77 8.57 -10.18
N SER A 245 -18.28 7.97 -9.11
CA SER A 245 -19.35 6.99 -9.20
C SER A 245 -20.56 7.64 -9.89
N PRO A 246 -21.17 6.98 -10.87
CA PRO A 246 -22.32 7.53 -11.59
C PRO A 246 -23.58 7.65 -10.71
N ASN A 247 -23.56 7.11 -9.49
CA ASN A 247 -24.68 7.13 -8.58
C ASN A 247 -24.78 8.50 -7.87
N THR A 248 -25.39 9.47 -8.53
CA THR A 248 -25.67 10.82 -7.98
C THR A 248 -26.49 10.80 -6.68
N ASN A 249 -27.18 9.68 -6.38
CA ASN A 249 -28.03 9.48 -5.20
C ASN A 249 -27.43 8.49 -4.18
N THR A 250 -26.10 8.33 -4.11
CA THR A 250 -25.44 7.41 -3.15
C THR A 250 -26.01 7.53 -1.74
N GLY A 251 -26.24 8.74 -1.23
CA GLY A 251 -26.82 8.95 0.10
C GLY A 251 -28.22 8.36 0.29
N ILE A 252 -29.11 8.50 -0.69
CA ILE A 252 -30.48 7.96 -0.63
C ILE A 252 -30.42 6.42 -0.65
N TYR A 253 -29.59 5.86 -1.53
CA TYR A 253 -29.44 4.40 -1.63
C TYR A 253 -28.84 3.79 -0.36
N LEU A 254 -27.82 4.42 0.23
CA LEU A 254 -27.20 3.96 1.48
C LEU A 254 -28.21 4.00 2.64
N GLN A 255 -29.03 5.05 2.73
CA GLN A 255 -30.10 5.13 3.74
C GLN A 255 -31.18 4.06 3.53
N GLN A 256 -31.59 3.81 2.27
CA GLN A 256 -32.53 2.73 1.93
C GLN A 256 -31.98 1.34 2.26
N ALA A 257 -30.66 1.17 2.19
CA ALA A 257 -29.96 -0.04 2.60
C ALA A 257 -29.82 -0.18 4.13
N GLY A 258 -30.27 0.80 4.93
CA GLY A 258 -30.19 0.76 6.39
C GLY A 258 -28.84 1.22 6.97
N LEU A 259 -28.00 1.88 6.18
CA LEU A 259 -26.72 2.43 6.64
C LEU A 259 -26.88 3.83 7.26
N SER A 260 -25.97 4.17 8.18
CA SER A 260 -25.93 5.51 8.79
C SER A 260 -25.60 6.57 7.73
N SER A 261 -26.16 7.77 7.90
CA SER A 261 -25.80 8.97 7.13
C SER A 261 -24.30 9.28 7.21
N ASP A 262 -23.65 8.88 8.30
CA ASP A 262 -22.22 9.10 8.53
C ASP A 262 -21.35 8.30 7.56
N THR A 263 -21.89 7.25 6.93
CA THR A 263 -21.22 6.47 5.88
C THR A 263 -20.74 7.36 4.72
N ILE A 264 -21.49 8.41 4.39
CA ILE A 264 -21.12 9.33 3.30
C ILE A 264 -19.87 10.14 3.66
N GLN A 265 -19.69 10.44 4.94
CA GLN A 265 -18.55 11.19 5.47
C GLN A 265 -17.36 10.28 5.79
N ASN A 266 -17.61 8.98 6.02
CA ASN A 266 -16.58 7.98 6.29
C ASN A 266 -15.84 7.56 5.02
N LYS A 267 -15.05 8.49 4.47
CA LYS A 267 -14.25 8.29 3.26
C LYS A 267 -12.82 7.92 3.59
N VAL A 268 -12.31 6.89 2.95
CA VAL A 268 -10.90 6.49 2.97
C VAL A 268 -10.29 6.77 1.61
N VAL A 269 -9.11 7.39 1.59
CA VAL A 269 -8.39 7.72 0.36
C VAL A 269 -7.10 6.91 0.31
N ASP A 270 -7.00 6.01 -0.65
CA ASP A 270 -5.75 5.33 -1.02
C ASP A 270 -4.99 6.20 -2.04
N TYR A 271 -3.72 6.49 -1.77
CA TYR A 271 -2.88 7.34 -2.59
C TYR A 271 -1.62 6.61 -3.05
N GLY A 272 -1.35 6.69 -4.34
CA GLY A 272 -0.22 6.05 -5.01
C GLY A 272 0.39 6.98 -6.05
N LYS A 273 1.69 6.82 -6.30
CA LYS A 273 2.40 7.53 -7.35
C LYS A 273 3.45 6.65 -7.99
N TYR A 274 3.59 6.78 -9.30
CA TYR A 274 4.63 6.11 -10.04
C TYR A 274 5.30 7.08 -11.03
N THR A 275 6.63 7.16 -10.94
CA THR A 275 7.46 7.98 -11.83
C THR A 275 8.14 7.07 -12.83
N SER A 276 7.97 7.37 -14.11
CA SER A 276 8.62 6.69 -15.22
C SER A 276 9.35 7.69 -16.09
N LYS A 277 10.25 7.20 -16.94
CA LYS A 277 11.08 8.02 -17.83
C LYS A 277 10.82 7.62 -19.27
N ASN A 278 10.72 8.62 -20.13
CA ASN A 278 10.70 8.45 -21.57
C ASN A 278 11.76 9.36 -22.22
N HIS A 279 11.77 9.40 -23.57
CA HIS A 279 12.73 10.20 -24.33
C HIS A 279 12.55 11.73 -24.17
N LEU A 280 11.43 12.19 -23.61
CA LEU A 280 11.15 13.61 -23.32
C LEU A 280 11.47 14.01 -21.87
N GLY A 281 11.78 13.04 -21.00
CA GLY A 281 12.10 13.25 -19.60
C GLY A 281 11.33 12.34 -18.65
N ALA A 282 11.38 12.68 -17.36
CA ALA A 282 10.59 11.99 -16.33
C ALA A 282 9.16 12.51 -16.33
N TYR A 283 8.20 11.60 -16.15
CA TYR A 283 6.80 11.91 -15.90
C TYR A 283 6.31 11.10 -14.71
N THR A 284 5.35 11.64 -13.97
CA THR A 284 4.79 11.02 -12.76
C THR A 284 3.28 10.98 -12.87
N LEU A 285 2.72 9.80 -12.66
CA LEU A 285 1.28 9.61 -12.51
C LEU A 285 0.98 9.42 -11.02
N LYS A 286 0.12 10.29 -10.49
CA LYS A 286 -0.46 10.17 -9.15
C LYS A 286 -1.89 9.69 -9.26
N VAL A 287 -2.29 8.85 -8.33
CA VAL A 287 -3.60 8.19 -8.30
C VAL A 287 -4.17 8.32 -6.90
N TRP A 288 -5.43 8.71 -6.80
CA TRP A 288 -6.22 8.65 -5.58
C TRP A 288 -7.44 7.79 -5.83
N ILE A 289 -7.68 6.80 -4.97
CA ILE A 289 -8.89 5.99 -4.96
C ILE A 289 -9.61 6.32 -3.66
N THR A 290 -10.76 6.96 -3.79
CA THR A 290 -11.65 7.25 -2.66
C THR A 290 -12.65 6.12 -2.53
N SER A 291 -12.76 5.57 -1.32
CA SER A 291 -13.77 4.56 -0.97
C SER A 291 -14.61 5.03 0.21
N LEU A 292 -15.91 4.73 0.19
CA LEU A 292 -16.81 4.88 1.34
C LEU A 292 -16.73 3.62 2.18
N VAL A 293 -16.58 3.76 3.49
CA VAL A 293 -16.62 2.64 4.43
C VAL A 293 -17.97 2.64 5.15
N THR A 294 -18.68 1.52 5.07
CA THR A 294 -20.05 1.42 5.58
C THR A 294 -20.11 1.48 7.09
N ILE A 295 -21.01 2.30 7.62
CA ILE A 295 -21.35 2.35 9.03
C ILE A 295 -22.79 1.86 9.16
N HIS A 296 -22.97 0.75 9.87
CA HIS A 296 -24.29 0.23 10.21
C HIS A 296 -24.94 1.13 11.27
N LYS A 297 -26.26 1.29 11.19
CA LYS A 297 -27.06 1.98 12.21
C LYS A 297 -27.18 1.14 13.48
#